data_AF-A0A6A5F7M7-F1
#
_entry.id   AF-A0A6A5F7M7-F1
#
_cell.length_a   1.000
_cell.length_b   1.000
_cell.length_c   1.000
_cell.angle_alpha   90.00
_cell.angle_beta   90.00
_cell.angle_gamma   90.00
#
_symmetry.space_group_name_H-M   'P 1'
#
loop_
_entity.id
_entity.type
_entity.pdbx_description
1 polymer ?
#
loop_
_entity_poly.entity_id
_entity_poly.type
_entity_poly.pdbx_seq_one_letter_code
_entity_poly.pdbx_strand_id
1 'polypeptide(L)'
;MSLSSSSLCTSRLSLFSVLPLFLPLLISLLPPCLLHPQPCLLLAQIGHSVRVGALLPAQRAASVHVQAALSRAVKEQETSLPYNLSLQLVTLQPAAADPESVLRCVCQGAATVSAMLAFPQSREELLHVDLMAAFLQIPFISVLETGETLNTQ
;
A
#
# COMPACT_ATOMS: atom_id res chain seq x y z
N MET A 1 2.88 -23.48 57.16
CA MET A 1 2.81 -22.53 56.02
C MET A 1 2.45 -23.33 54.79
N SER A 2 1.17 -23.37 54.40
CA SER A 2 0.74 -23.98 53.13
C SER A 2 -0.18 -22.99 52.44
N LEU A 3 0.37 -22.30 51.44
CA LEU A 3 -0.34 -21.31 50.63
C LEU A 3 -1.44 -21.98 49.82
N SER A 4 -2.61 -21.33 49.86
CA SER A 4 -3.84 -21.68 49.17
C SER A 4 -3.65 -21.58 47.65
N SER A 5 -3.52 -22.73 46.97
CA SER A 5 -3.35 -22.86 45.51
C SER A 5 -4.65 -22.71 44.71
N SER A 6 -5.76 -22.29 45.32
CA SER A 6 -7.10 -22.36 44.71
C SER A 6 -7.46 -21.17 43.80
N SER A 7 -6.71 -20.07 43.82
CA SER A 7 -7.08 -18.85 43.06
C SER A 7 -6.55 -18.79 41.62
N LEU A 8 -5.59 -19.63 41.22
CA LEU A 8 -5.04 -19.61 39.85
C LEU A 8 -5.82 -20.50 38.86
N CYS A 9 -6.68 -21.39 39.34
CA CYS A 9 -7.39 -22.36 38.51
C CYS A 9 -8.57 -21.74 37.75
N THR A 10 -9.29 -20.80 38.34
CA THR A 10 -10.51 -20.23 37.73
C THR A 10 -10.23 -19.27 36.58
N SER A 11 -9.08 -18.58 36.58
CA SER A 11 -8.70 -17.64 35.53
C SER A 11 -8.21 -18.34 34.25
N ARG A 12 -7.63 -19.54 34.38
CA ARG A 12 -7.12 -20.31 33.22
C ARG A 12 -8.23 -21.04 32.47
N LEU A 13 -9.25 -21.56 33.16
CA LEU A 13 -10.35 -22.29 32.52
C LEU A 13 -11.21 -21.41 31.60
N SER A 14 -11.38 -20.11 31.90
CA SER A 14 -12.15 -19.23 31.03
C SER A 14 -11.44 -19.03 29.69
N LEU A 15 -10.12 -18.80 29.71
CA LEU A 15 -9.33 -18.57 28.49
C LEU A 15 -9.39 -19.75 27.52
N PHE A 16 -9.29 -20.99 28.03
CA PHE A 16 -9.42 -22.21 27.21
C PHE A 16 -10.83 -22.40 26.65
N SER A 17 -11.87 -21.92 27.33
CA SER A 17 -13.26 -22.04 26.89
C SER A 17 -13.63 -21.01 25.82
N VAL A 18 -13.03 -19.81 25.81
CA VAL A 18 -13.31 -18.79 24.78
C VAL A 18 -12.37 -18.86 23.58
N LEU A 19 -11.14 -19.37 23.75
CA LEU A 19 -10.17 -19.55 22.66
C LEU A 19 -10.73 -20.25 21.40
N PRO A 20 -11.49 -21.38 21.49
CA PRO A 20 -12.03 -22.04 20.29
C PRO A 20 -13.15 -21.25 19.61
N LEU A 21 -13.75 -20.28 20.30
CA LEU A 21 -14.79 -19.39 19.78
C LEU A 21 -14.20 -18.17 19.06
N PHE A 22 -13.05 -17.68 19.54
CA PHE A 22 -12.32 -16.58 18.91
C PHE A 22 -11.45 -17.04 17.73
N LEU A 23 -10.97 -18.28 17.73
CA LEU A 23 -10.15 -18.84 16.65
C LEU A 23 -10.81 -18.79 15.26
N PRO A 24 -12.07 -19.21 15.05
CA PRO A 24 -12.71 -19.12 13.74
C PRO A 24 -12.96 -17.67 13.31
N LEU A 25 -13.22 -16.76 14.26
CA LEU A 25 -13.34 -15.32 13.98
C LEU A 25 -11.99 -14.73 13.52
N LEU A 26 -10.89 -15.13 14.16
CA LEU A 26 -9.54 -14.73 13.77
C LEU A 26 -9.13 -15.30 12.40
N ILE A 27 -9.52 -16.55 12.11
CA ILE A 27 -9.29 -17.19 10.80
C ILE A 27 -10.11 -16.52 9.70
N SER A 28 -11.34 -16.07 9.99
CA SER A 28 -12.16 -15.33 9.02
C SER A 28 -11.64 -13.92 8.73
N LEU A 29 -10.85 -13.34 9.64
CA LEU A 29 -10.10 -12.11 9.41
C LEU A 29 -8.78 -12.34 8.66
N LEU A 30 -8.36 -13.61 8.52
CA LEU A 30 -7.13 -13.97 7.83
C LEU A 30 -7.41 -14.04 6.31
N PRO A 31 -6.62 -13.32 5.48
CA PRO A 31 -6.77 -13.40 4.05
C PRO A 31 -6.71 -14.86 3.58
N PRO A 32 -7.65 -15.34 2.75
CA PRO A 32 -7.72 -16.74 2.32
C PRO A 32 -6.44 -17.21 1.59
N CYS A 33 -5.63 -16.25 1.12
CA CYS A 33 -4.31 -16.48 0.52
C CYS A 33 -3.28 -17.08 1.49
N LEU A 34 -3.44 -16.93 2.82
CA LEU A 34 -2.48 -17.41 3.83
C LEU A 34 -2.72 -18.86 4.28
N LEU A 35 -3.85 -19.46 3.93
CA LEU A 35 -4.24 -20.83 4.33
C LEU A 35 -3.96 -21.90 3.27
N HIS A 36 -3.47 -21.52 2.09
CA HIS A 36 -3.27 -22.49 1.01
C HIS A 36 -1.84 -23.08 1.01
N PRO A 37 -1.67 -24.41 1.10
CA PRO A 37 -0.36 -25.06 1.11
C PRO A 37 0.36 -25.06 -0.26
N GLN A 38 -0.27 -24.54 -1.32
CA GLN A 38 0.37 -24.35 -2.63
C GLN A 38 0.34 -22.86 -3.01
N PRO A 39 1.33 -22.34 -3.74
CA PRO A 39 1.31 -20.95 -4.19
C PRO A 39 0.09 -20.76 -5.08
N CYS A 40 -0.82 -19.86 -4.69
CA CYS A 40 -2.03 -19.55 -5.44
C CYS A 40 -1.66 -19.12 -6.87
N LEU A 41 -1.92 -20.00 -7.85
CA LEU A 41 -1.63 -19.80 -9.28
C LEU A 41 -2.31 -18.56 -9.87
N LEU A 42 -3.27 -17.96 -9.15
CA LEU A 42 -3.91 -16.71 -9.53
C LEU A 42 -2.86 -15.59 -9.69
N LEU A 43 -1.86 -15.49 -8.81
CA LEU A 43 -0.77 -14.51 -8.96
C LEU A 43 0.17 -14.86 -10.12
N ALA A 44 0.35 -16.15 -10.42
CA ALA A 44 1.10 -16.59 -11.61
C ALA A 44 0.33 -16.33 -12.92
N GLN A 45 -1.01 -16.24 -12.87
CA GLN A 45 -1.87 -15.93 -14.02
C GLN A 45 -2.02 -14.43 -14.31
N ILE A 46 -1.70 -13.54 -13.35
CA ILE A 46 -1.78 -12.08 -13.52
C ILE A 46 -0.69 -11.54 -14.46
N GLY A 47 0.30 -12.37 -14.84
CA GLY A 47 1.35 -12.03 -15.79
C GLY A 47 2.67 -11.65 -15.10
N HIS A 48 3.72 -11.43 -15.90
CA HIS A 48 5.08 -11.23 -15.40
C HIS A 48 5.38 -9.82 -14.90
N SER A 49 4.48 -8.84 -15.08
CA SER A 49 4.72 -7.46 -14.66
C SER A 49 3.49 -6.76 -14.08
N VAL A 50 3.67 -6.09 -12.95
CA VAL A 50 2.66 -5.23 -12.32
C VAL A 50 3.03 -3.78 -12.58
N ARG A 51 2.13 -3.02 -13.22
CA ARG A 51 2.35 -1.61 -13.54
C ARG A 51 1.78 -0.71 -12.46
N VAL A 52 2.63 0.12 -11.88
CA VAL A 52 2.27 1.12 -10.87
C VAL A 52 2.52 2.49 -11.45
N GLY A 53 1.51 3.36 -11.43
CA GLY A 53 1.65 4.76 -11.83
C GLY A 53 2.25 5.58 -10.70
N ALA A 54 2.93 6.68 -11.03
CA ALA A 54 3.36 7.68 -10.06
C ALA A 54 3.06 9.08 -10.58
N LEU A 55 2.06 9.74 -10.00
CA LEU A 55 1.76 11.14 -10.27
C LEU A 55 2.78 12.02 -9.54
N LEU A 56 3.75 12.55 -10.30
CA LEU A 56 4.80 13.38 -9.75
C LEU A 56 4.25 14.77 -9.37
N PRO A 57 4.82 15.41 -8.32
CA PRO A 57 4.46 16.78 -7.97
C PRO A 57 4.57 17.75 -9.16
N ALA A 58 3.67 18.73 -9.24
CA ALA A 58 3.78 19.78 -10.25
C ALA A 58 4.99 20.70 -9.98
N GLN A 59 5.40 20.84 -8.71
CA GLN A 59 6.58 21.61 -8.35
C GLN A 59 7.86 20.88 -8.79
N ARG A 60 8.67 21.53 -9.63
CA ARG A 60 9.82 20.90 -10.28
C ARG A 60 10.89 20.40 -9.30
N ALA A 61 11.14 21.15 -8.21
CA ALA A 61 12.09 20.73 -7.19
C ALA A 61 11.63 19.42 -6.52
N ALA A 62 10.37 19.35 -6.06
CA ALA A 62 9.81 18.14 -5.45
C ALA A 62 9.75 16.95 -6.44
N SER A 63 9.38 17.20 -7.70
CA SER A 63 9.33 16.18 -8.74
C SER A 63 10.67 15.47 -8.95
N VAL A 64 11.78 16.22 -9.02
CA VAL A 64 13.12 15.62 -9.19
C VAL A 64 13.48 14.72 -8.01
N HIS A 65 13.21 15.16 -6.77
CA HIS A 65 13.48 14.37 -5.57
C HIS A 65 12.65 13.08 -5.54
N VAL A 66 11.35 13.18 -5.81
CA VAL A 66 10.43 12.03 -5.85
C VAL A 66 10.85 11.05 -6.95
N GLN A 67 11.16 11.54 -8.16
CA GLN A 67 11.59 10.69 -9.27
C GLN A 67 12.91 9.97 -8.96
N ALA A 68 13.85 10.63 -8.27
CA ALA A 68 15.10 10.02 -7.83
C ALA A 68 14.91 9.00 -6.69
N ALA A 69 13.93 9.20 -5.80
CA ALA A 69 13.58 8.23 -4.78
C ALA A 69 12.91 6.99 -5.40
N LEU A 70 11.98 7.20 -6.32
CA LEU A 70 11.27 6.13 -7.03
C LEU A 70 12.22 5.26 -7.86
N SER A 71 13.14 5.84 -8.61
CA SER A 71 14.09 5.07 -9.43
C SER A 71 15.01 4.18 -8.58
N ARG A 72 15.36 4.63 -7.36
CA ARG A 72 16.10 3.81 -6.39
C ARG A 72 15.24 2.69 -5.82
N ALA A 73 14.02 3.00 -5.39
CA ALA A 73 13.10 2.01 -4.82
C ALA A 73 12.75 0.89 -5.81
N VAL A 74 12.47 1.23 -7.08
CA VAL A 74 12.19 0.22 -8.11
C VAL A 74 13.40 -0.68 -8.34
N LYS A 75 14.61 -0.11 -8.45
CA LYS A 75 15.84 -0.87 -8.66
C LYS A 75 16.13 -1.86 -7.52
N GLU A 76 15.81 -1.49 -6.28
CA GLU A 76 15.92 -2.38 -5.12
C GLU A 76 14.90 -3.52 -5.19
N GLN A 77 13.67 -3.20 -5.63
CA GLN A 77 12.56 -4.14 -5.70
C GLN A 77 12.68 -5.19 -6.82
N GLU A 78 13.45 -4.93 -7.90
CA GLU A 78 13.68 -5.84 -9.04
C GLU A 78 14.12 -7.27 -8.63
N THR A 79 14.65 -7.44 -7.43
CA THR A 79 15.17 -8.75 -6.95
C THR A 79 14.26 -9.47 -5.95
N SER A 80 13.18 -8.85 -5.47
CA SER A 80 12.50 -9.28 -4.23
C SER A 80 10.97 -9.40 -4.34
N LEU A 81 10.42 -9.58 -5.54
CA LEU A 81 8.99 -9.86 -5.70
C LEU A 81 8.72 -11.37 -5.79
N PRO A 82 7.71 -11.87 -5.06
CA PRO A 82 7.35 -13.27 -5.12
C PRO A 82 6.78 -13.63 -6.51
N TYR A 83 6.83 -14.91 -6.85
CA TYR A 83 6.20 -15.46 -8.07
C TYR A 83 6.78 -14.93 -9.40
N ASN A 84 8.03 -14.43 -9.41
CA ASN A 84 8.70 -13.90 -10.61
C ASN A 84 7.90 -12.76 -11.26
N LEU A 85 7.30 -11.91 -10.42
CA LEU A 85 6.70 -10.66 -10.83
C LEU A 85 7.79 -9.60 -10.97
N SER A 86 7.71 -8.79 -12.02
CA SER A 86 8.48 -7.56 -12.17
C SER A 86 7.56 -6.37 -11.88
N LEU A 87 8.12 -5.26 -11.38
CA LEU A 87 7.37 -4.03 -11.15
C LEU A 87 7.78 -3.01 -12.18
N GLN A 88 6.81 -2.46 -12.91
CA GLN A 88 7.06 -1.41 -13.88
C GLN A 88 6.43 -0.11 -13.39
N LEU A 89 7.27 0.89 -13.19
CA LEU A 89 6.83 2.21 -12.78
C LEU A 89 6.50 3.08 -14.00
N VAL A 90 5.32 3.69 -14.01
CA VAL A 90 4.88 4.65 -15.03
C VAL A 90 4.82 6.04 -14.38
N THR A 91 5.83 6.87 -14.63
CA THR A 91 5.86 8.24 -14.10
C THR A 91 4.98 9.17 -14.92
N LEU A 92 4.09 9.88 -14.23
CA LEU A 92 3.11 10.82 -14.78
C LEU A 92 3.48 12.21 -14.31
N GLN A 93 4.03 13.03 -15.21
CA GLN A 93 4.35 14.42 -14.93
C GLN A 93 3.28 15.31 -15.56
N PRO A 94 2.48 16.02 -14.75
CA PRO A 94 1.52 16.97 -15.27
C PRO A 94 2.25 18.18 -15.89
N ALA A 95 1.68 18.74 -16.96
CA ALA A 95 2.26 19.89 -17.67
C ALA A 95 2.24 21.18 -16.84
N ALA A 96 1.25 21.30 -15.95
CA ALA A 96 1.05 22.40 -15.03
C ALA A 96 0.31 21.90 -13.77
N ALA A 97 0.29 22.74 -12.73
CA ALA A 97 -0.35 22.42 -11.45
C ALA A 97 -1.88 22.59 -11.47
N ASP A 98 -2.47 22.98 -12.61
CA ASP A 98 -3.90 23.15 -12.70
C ASP A 98 -4.65 21.79 -12.72
N PRO A 99 -5.88 21.73 -12.19
CA PRO A 99 -6.63 20.48 -12.07
C PRO A 99 -6.88 19.76 -13.40
N GLU A 100 -7.06 20.50 -14.51
CA GLU A 100 -7.34 19.94 -15.83
C GLU A 100 -6.11 19.20 -16.38
N SER A 101 -4.94 19.84 -16.29
CA SER A 101 -3.65 19.25 -16.68
C SER A 101 -3.35 17.98 -15.88
N VAL A 102 -3.61 18.00 -14.57
CA VAL A 102 -3.42 16.84 -13.69
C VAL A 102 -4.38 15.71 -14.06
N LEU A 103 -5.68 16.01 -14.21
CA LEU A 103 -6.68 15.01 -14.57
C LEU A 103 -6.38 14.39 -15.93
N ARG A 104 -6.03 15.20 -16.94
CA ARG A 104 -5.65 14.72 -18.27
C ARG A 104 -4.45 13.78 -18.19
N CYS A 105 -3.42 14.16 -17.44
CA CYS A 105 -2.22 13.34 -17.24
C CYS A 105 -2.60 11.99 -16.61
N VAL A 106 -3.38 12.01 -15.53
CA VAL A 106 -3.81 10.78 -14.84
C VAL A 106 -4.68 9.90 -15.74
N CYS A 107 -5.67 10.45 -16.44
CA CYS A 107 -6.54 9.66 -17.32
C CYS A 107 -5.76 8.96 -18.44
N GLN A 108 -4.67 9.56 -18.93
CA GLN A 108 -3.79 8.94 -19.92
C GLN A 108 -3.00 7.75 -19.34
N GLY A 109 -2.57 7.83 -18.08
CA GLY A 109 -1.84 6.76 -17.40
C GLY A 109 -2.72 5.68 -16.79
N ALA A 110 -3.91 6.05 -16.32
CA ALA A 110 -4.84 5.24 -15.53
C ALA A 110 -5.19 3.91 -16.21
N ALA A 111 -5.45 3.93 -17.52
CA ALA A 111 -5.79 2.73 -18.28
C ALA A 111 -4.68 1.66 -18.30
N THR A 112 -3.46 2.03 -17.92
CA THR A 112 -2.30 1.14 -18.00
C THR A 112 -1.85 0.60 -16.64
N VAL A 113 -2.32 1.14 -15.52
CA VAL A 113 -1.77 0.86 -14.19
C VAL A 113 -2.78 0.19 -13.26
N SER A 114 -2.29 -0.62 -12.33
CA SER A 114 -3.13 -1.28 -11.31
C SER A 114 -3.31 -0.43 -10.05
N ALA A 115 -2.40 0.50 -9.80
CA ALA A 115 -2.42 1.45 -8.69
C ALA A 115 -1.64 2.71 -9.07
N MET A 116 -1.88 3.81 -8.35
CA MET A 116 -1.11 5.05 -8.49
C MET A 116 -0.50 5.48 -7.17
N LEU A 117 0.77 5.89 -7.20
CA LEU A 117 1.41 6.67 -6.16
C LEU A 117 1.14 8.15 -6.42
N ALA A 118 0.80 8.90 -5.39
CA ALA A 118 0.64 10.35 -5.46
C ALA A 118 1.47 11.03 -4.37
N PHE A 119 1.95 12.23 -4.66
CA PHE A 119 2.82 13.00 -3.77
C PHE A 119 2.25 14.40 -3.54
N PRO A 120 1.03 14.51 -2.96
CA PRO A 120 0.37 15.80 -2.79
C PRO A 120 1.15 16.69 -1.83
N GLN A 121 1.30 17.96 -2.20
CA GLN A 121 2.04 18.97 -1.43
C GLN A 121 1.14 19.79 -0.51
N SER A 122 -0.18 19.65 -0.65
CA SER A 122 -1.18 20.38 0.13
C SER A 122 -2.39 19.52 0.43
N ARG A 123 -3.18 19.93 1.43
CA ARG A 123 -4.47 19.30 1.74
C ARG A 123 -5.44 19.36 0.55
N GLU A 124 -5.39 20.44 -0.22
CA GLU A 124 -6.21 20.60 -1.41
C GLU A 124 -5.83 19.57 -2.48
N GLU A 125 -4.53 19.39 -2.76
CA GLU A 125 -4.06 18.36 -3.69
C GLU A 125 -4.45 16.95 -3.24
N LEU A 126 -4.38 16.67 -1.93
CA LEU A 126 -4.80 15.38 -1.37
C LEU A 126 -6.29 15.10 -1.62
N LEU A 127 -7.17 16.08 -1.40
CA LEU A 127 -8.61 15.93 -1.68
C LEU A 127 -8.89 15.69 -3.17
N HIS A 128 -8.13 16.34 -4.06
CA HIS A 128 -8.24 16.10 -5.50
C HIS A 128 -7.83 14.67 -5.86
N VAL A 129 -6.72 14.19 -5.30
CA VAL A 129 -6.25 12.80 -5.49
C VAL A 129 -7.30 11.80 -5.01
N ASP A 130 -7.90 11.99 -3.84
CA ASP A 130 -8.94 11.09 -3.31
C ASP A 130 -10.18 11.06 -4.20
N LEU A 131 -10.59 12.21 -4.72
CA LEU A 131 -11.71 12.31 -5.67
C LEU A 131 -11.40 11.59 -6.97
N MET A 132 -10.18 11.73 -7.49
CA MET A 132 -9.72 11.03 -8.68
C MET A 132 -9.68 9.52 -8.48
N ALA A 133 -9.20 9.05 -7.32
CA ALA A 133 -9.21 7.63 -6.96
C ALA A 133 -10.62 7.05 -6.96
N ALA A 134 -11.57 7.75 -6.34
CA ALA A 134 -12.97 7.35 -6.28
C ALA A 134 -13.63 7.31 -7.67
N PHE A 135 -13.33 8.28 -8.53
CA PHE A 135 -13.89 8.34 -9.88
C PHE A 135 -13.30 7.27 -10.81
N LEU A 136 -11.98 7.07 -10.75
CA LEU A 136 -11.27 6.15 -11.63
C LEU A 136 -11.38 4.69 -11.18
N GLN A 137 -11.82 4.44 -9.94
CA GLN A 137 -11.84 3.09 -9.33
C GLN A 137 -10.45 2.44 -9.35
N ILE A 138 -9.39 3.26 -9.24
CA ILE A 138 -7.99 2.83 -9.14
C ILE A 138 -7.52 3.21 -7.74
N PRO A 139 -6.80 2.33 -7.02
CA PRO A 139 -6.25 2.67 -5.72
C PRO A 139 -5.13 3.70 -5.88
N PHE A 140 -5.28 4.84 -5.20
CA PHE A 140 -4.21 5.83 -5.03
C PHE A 140 -3.60 5.68 -3.64
N ILE A 141 -2.27 5.68 -3.59
CA ILE A 141 -1.47 5.65 -2.37
C ILE A 141 -0.75 7.00 -2.29
N SER A 142 -1.24 7.86 -1.40
CA SER A 142 -0.70 9.21 -1.19
C SER A 142 0.44 9.18 -0.17
N VAL A 143 1.63 9.61 -0.58
CA VAL A 143 2.80 9.77 0.30
C VAL A 143 2.88 11.23 0.73
N LEU A 144 2.70 11.47 2.02
CA LEU A 144 2.72 12.80 2.63
C LEU A 144 4.05 13.05 3.32
N GLU A 145 4.63 14.23 3.09
CA GLU A 145 5.77 14.68 3.89
C GLU A 145 5.25 15.13 5.26
N THR A 146 5.50 14.31 6.29
CA THR A 146 5.16 14.68 7.67
C THR A 146 6.35 15.47 8.22
N GLY A 147 6.12 16.71 8.67
CA GLY A 147 7.17 17.67 9.07
C GLY A 147 8.00 17.31 10.32
N GLU A 148 8.07 16.04 10.71
CA GLU A 148 9.00 15.58 11.74
C GLU A 148 10.23 15.00 11.05
N THR A 149 11.30 15.80 11.01
CA THR A 149 12.63 15.30 10.70
C THR A 149 12.94 14.16 11.66
N LEU A 150 13.09 12.94 11.14
CA LEU A 150 13.65 11.81 11.87
C LEU A 150 15.01 12.22 12.43
N ASN A 151 15.04 12.65 13.68
CA ASN A 151 16.26 12.86 14.45
C ASN A 151 16.84 11.47 14.70
N THR A 152 17.69 11.01 13.78
CA THR A 152 18.62 9.92 14.04
C THR A 152 19.74 10.49 14.91
N GLN A 153 19.54 10.46 16.23
CA GLN A 153 20.64 10.50 17.19
C GLN A 153 21.30 9.13 17.28
#